data_AF-A0A5J9WDG0-F1
#
_entry.id   AF-A0A5J9WDG0-F1
#
_cell.length_a   1.000
_cell.length_b   1.000
_cell.length_c   1.000
_cell.angle_alpha   90.00
_cell.angle_beta   90.00
_cell.angle_gamma   90.00
#
_symmetry.space_group_name_H-M   'P 1'
#
loop_
_entity.id
_entity.type
_entity.pdbx_description
1 polymer ?
#
loop_
_entity_poly.entity_id
_entity_poly.type
_entity_poly.pdbx_seq_one_letter_code
_entity_poly.pdbx_strand_id
1 'polypeptide(L)'
;MSKLARSDSEKRAPRTPKPPPRRTKSIGPAPPTNSRLAGPPRPPGGPPPPPIGAPPGPPPPGAPPPILPRAAGTPPPPLRNPSKGRAPMGGDRMRRAPEIVEFYQSLMKRGEARQPGSRGPKASGGSKAARSDLIGEITKNSPHLVAVQADVETQGDFVRTLATEVREATFADIEDVVTFVTWLDEELSFLVDEQAVLKHFDWPEKRADALRDAAARYQALQQLEKQIASFVDDRTLHRDAALGKMFSLFEKTEKSVFRFLQERDAADTKINLLSRYKEQDIPLGWMSDTGLIVKIKMACVNLAKQYMMRVVSELDALSGNGTEQSRETALFKRLKEQNREVLLNQGVRFAFRVHQFAGGFTSESLAAFDELKRRHTDGTN
;
A
#
# COMPACT_ATOMS: atom_id res chain seq x y z
N MET A 1 45.16 -29.73 -35.00
CA MET A 1 43.71 -29.85 -34.80
C MET A 1 43.39 -29.42 -33.39
N SER A 2 42.73 -28.28 -33.20
CA SER A 2 41.99 -27.94 -31.97
C SER A 2 40.94 -26.90 -32.34
N LYS A 3 39.76 -27.37 -32.76
CA LYS A 3 38.54 -26.55 -32.83
C LYS A 3 38.09 -26.35 -31.38
N LEU A 4 38.29 -25.15 -30.83
CA LEU A 4 37.62 -24.77 -29.60
C LEU A 4 36.16 -24.50 -29.96
N ALA A 5 35.27 -25.35 -29.44
CA ALA A 5 33.84 -25.28 -29.66
C ALA A 5 33.31 -23.88 -29.28
N ARG A 6 32.61 -23.24 -30.22
CA ARG A 6 31.70 -22.15 -29.89
C ARG A 6 30.70 -22.72 -28.89
N SER A 7 30.59 -22.10 -27.73
CA SER A 7 29.49 -22.36 -26.81
C SER A 7 28.19 -22.09 -27.58
N ASP A 8 27.47 -23.15 -27.93
CA ASP A 8 26.08 -23.06 -28.35
C ASP A 8 25.32 -22.41 -27.19
N SER A 9 25.09 -21.11 -27.29
CA SER A 9 24.06 -20.46 -26.49
C SER A 9 22.75 -21.11 -26.93
N GLU A 10 22.24 -22.02 -26.11
CA GLU A 10 21.01 -22.77 -26.37
C GLU A 10 19.87 -21.77 -26.59
N LYS A 11 19.60 -21.46 -27.86
CA LYS A 11 18.54 -20.55 -28.28
C LYS A 11 17.24 -21.15 -27.78
N ARG A 12 16.56 -20.48 -26.84
CA ARG A 12 15.24 -20.92 -26.39
C ARG A 12 14.32 -20.99 -27.60
N ALA A 13 13.62 -22.11 -27.73
CA ALA A 13 12.66 -22.30 -28.80
C ALA A 13 11.61 -21.17 -28.75
N PRO A 14 11.16 -20.64 -29.91
CA PRO A 14 10.08 -19.66 -29.96
C PRO A 14 8.86 -20.17 -29.19
N ARG A 15 8.39 -19.40 -28.21
CA ARG A 15 7.24 -19.76 -27.39
C ARG A 15 5.98 -19.10 -27.94
N THR A 16 4.88 -19.85 -27.99
CA THR A 16 3.55 -19.26 -28.14
C THR A 16 3.00 -18.96 -26.74
N PRO A 17 2.56 -17.72 -26.44
CA PRO A 17 2.03 -17.41 -25.12
C PRO A 17 0.76 -18.22 -24.88
N LYS A 18 0.56 -18.64 -23.62
CA LYS A 18 -0.73 -19.22 -23.22
C LYS A 18 -1.84 -18.17 -23.41
N PRO A 19 -3.08 -18.56 -23.74
CA PRO A 19 -4.16 -17.59 -23.87
C PRO A 19 -4.36 -16.82 -22.55
N PRO A 20 -4.64 -15.50 -22.61
CA PRO A 20 -4.88 -14.71 -21.42
C PRO A 20 -6.12 -15.21 -20.65
N PRO A 21 -6.20 -14.96 -19.33
CA PRO A 21 -7.37 -15.29 -18.54
C PRO A 21 -8.63 -14.69 -19.16
N ARG A 22 -9.72 -15.47 -19.10
CA ARG A 22 -10.95 -15.20 -19.86
C ARG A 22 -11.51 -13.83 -19.48
N ARG A 23 -11.58 -12.91 -20.46
CA ARG A 23 -12.26 -11.63 -20.33
C ARG A 23 -13.69 -11.89 -19.82
N THR A 24 -14.01 -11.44 -18.61
CA THR A 24 -15.35 -11.37 -18.06
C THR A 24 -16.16 -10.46 -18.97
N LYS A 25 -16.76 -11.04 -20.01
CA LYS A 25 -17.68 -10.32 -20.89
C LYS A 25 -18.80 -9.80 -20.00
N SER A 26 -18.92 -8.48 -19.88
CA SER A 26 -20.20 -7.84 -19.56
C SER A 26 -21.24 -8.44 -20.50
N ILE A 27 -22.22 -9.15 -19.93
CA ILE A 27 -23.36 -9.68 -20.65
C ILE A 27 -24.17 -8.46 -21.09
N GLY A 28 -23.90 -7.98 -22.30
CA GLY A 28 -24.84 -7.13 -23.02
C GLY A 28 -26.10 -7.96 -23.34
N PRO A 29 -27.31 -7.41 -23.18
CA PRO A 29 -28.54 -8.14 -23.43
C PRO A 29 -28.67 -8.45 -24.93
N ALA A 30 -28.92 -9.72 -25.25
CA ALA A 30 -29.24 -10.19 -26.59
C ALA A 30 -30.62 -9.65 -27.05
N PRO A 31 -30.84 -9.50 -28.37
CA PRO A 31 -32.05 -8.87 -28.92
C PRO A 31 -33.31 -9.72 -28.72
N PRO A 32 -34.50 -9.12 -28.65
CA PRO A 32 -35.73 -9.84 -28.35
C PRO A 32 -36.18 -10.64 -29.57
N THR A 33 -36.34 -11.96 -29.39
CA THR A 33 -37.05 -12.81 -30.35
C THR A 33 -38.52 -12.87 -29.94
N ASN A 34 -39.37 -12.34 -30.81
CA ASN A 34 -40.83 -12.38 -30.68
C ASN A 34 -41.36 -13.82 -30.76
N SER A 35 -42.21 -14.21 -29.80
CA SER A 35 -43.39 -15.03 -30.09
C SER A 35 -44.48 -14.74 -29.08
N ARG A 36 -45.61 -14.28 -29.61
CA ARG A 36 -46.85 -13.90 -28.93
C ARG A 36 -47.68 -15.15 -28.66
N LEU A 37 -48.28 -15.25 -27.48
CA LEU A 37 -49.60 -15.85 -27.30
C LEU A 37 -50.38 -15.03 -26.25
N ALA A 38 -51.65 -14.79 -26.56
CA ALA A 38 -52.50 -13.72 -26.06
C ALA A 38 -53.15 -14.02 -24.71
N GLY A 39 -53.30 -12.98 -23.88
CA GLY A 39 -54.23 -12.92 -22.75
C GLY A 39 -55.13 -11.67 -22.86
N PRO A 40 -56.35 -11.68 -22.28
CA PRO A 40 -57.41 -10.69 -22.56
C PRO A 40 -57.20 -9.31 -21.87
N PRO A 41 -57.95 -8.26 -22.28
CA PRO A 41 -57.54 -6.86 -22.13
C PRO A 41 -57.92 -6.24 -20.76
N ARG A 42 -57.12 -5.24 -20.35
CA ARG A 42 -57.31 -4.42 -19.15
C ARG A 42 -58.05 -3.11 -19.51
N PRO A 43 -58.99 -2.60 -18.70
CA PRO A 43 -59.76 -1.40 -19.01
C PRO A 43 -58.94 -0.10 -18.86
N PRO A 44 -59.39 1.01 -19.50
CA PRO A 44 -58.62 2.25 -19.66
C PRO A 44 -58.51 3.10 -18.39
N GLY A 45 -57.40 3.85 -18.31
CA GLY A 45 -56.95 4.62 -17.15
C GLY A 45 -57.80 5.86 -16.82
N GLY A 46 -57.89 6.14 -15.52
CA GLY A 46 -58.42 7.40 -14.97
C GLY A 46 -57.33 8.47 -14.79
N PRO A 47 -57.74 9.73 -14.57
CA PRO A 47 -56.85 10.91 -14.51
C PRO A 47 -56.01 10.97 -13.21
N PRO A 48 -54.89 11.74 -13.22
CA PRO A 48 -53.94 11.77 -12.10
C PRO A 48 -54.48 12.53 -10.87
N PRO A 49 -54.11 12.11 -9.64
CA PRO A 49 -54.48 12.81 -8.42
C PRO A 49 -53.65 14.09 -8.18
N PRO A 50 -54.21 15.10 -7.48
CA PRO A 50 -53.53 16.36 -7.13
C PRO A 50 -52.42 16.16 -6.07
N PRO A 51 -51.46 17.11 -5.95
CA PRO A 51 -50.32 16.97 -5.06
C PRO A 51 -50.73 17.14 -3.59
N ILE A 52 -50.54 16.10 -2.80
CA ILE A 52 -50.68 16.15 -1.33
C ILE A 52 -49.33 16.57 -0.73
N GLY A 53 -49.43 17.46 0.26
CA GLY A 53 -48.35 18.28 0.79
C GLY A 53 -47.18 17.51 1.39
N ALA A 54 -46.03 18.18 1.34
CA ALA A 54 -44.76 17.74 1.89
C ALA A 54 -44.84 17.50 3.41
N PRO A 55 -44.20 16.44 3.93
CA PRO A 55 -43.94 16.32 5.37
C PRO A 55 -42.96 17.42 5.81
N PRO A 56 -43.06 17.93 7.06
CA PRO A 56 -42.14 18.94 7.56
C PRO A 56 -40.71 18.37 7.59
N GLY A 57 -39.78 19.10 6.99
CA GLY A 57 -38.37 18.73 6.95
C GLY A 57 -37.74 18.68 8.34
N PRO A 58 -36.61 17.94 8.49
CA PRO A 58 -35.86 17.91 9.74
C PRO A 58 -35.36 19.32 10.11
N PRO A 59 -35.24 19.64 11.42
CA PRO A 59 -34.76 20.94 11.87
C PRO A 59 -33.32 21.20 11.38
N PRO A 60 -32.95 22.48 11.14
CA PRO A 60 -31.62 22.83 10.67
C PRO A 60 -30.54 22.42 11.70
N PRO A 61 -29.33 22.02 11.26
CA PRO A 61 -28.23 21.77 12.16
C PRO A 61 -27.95 23.02 12.99
N GLY A 62 -27.93 22.86 14.31
CA GLY A 62 -27.60 23.92 15.25
C GLY A 62 -26.26 24.57 14.89
N ALA A 63 -26.24 25.90 14.97
CA ALA A 63 -25.05 26.71 14.78
C ALA A 63 -23.92 26.26 15.72
N PRO A 64 -22.65 26.24 15.26
CA PRO A 64 -21.51 26.04 16.14
C PRO A 64 -21.40 27.22 17.12
N PRO A 65 -20.88 27.00 18.35
CA PRO A 65 -20.73 28.07 19.34
C PRO A 65 -19.77 29.17 18.85
N PRO A 66 -19.95 30.44 19.32
CA PRO A 66 -19.19 31.58 18.83
C PRO A 66 -17.70 31.47 19.18
N ILE A 67 -16.85 31.58 18.17
CA ILE A 67 -15.41 31.77 18.32
C ILE A 67 -15.18 33.25 18.65
N LEU A 68 -14.69 33.54 19.86
CA LEU A 68 -14.12 34.85 20.19
C LEU A 68 -12.72 34.97 19.55
N PRO A 69 -12.33 36.19 19.12
CA PRO A 69 -11.30 36.39 18.10
C PRO A 69 -9.89 36.30 18.69
N ARG A 70 -9.04 35.45 18.11
CA ARG A 70 -7.59 35.58 18.27
C ARG A 70 -6.95 35.89 16.92
N ALA A 71 -6.28 37.04 16.90
CA ALA A 71 -5.74 37.70 15.74
C ALA A 71 -4.70 36.87 14.96
N ALA A 72 -4.76 37.05 13.64
CA ALA A 72 -3.68 37.13 12.65
C ALA A 72 -2.62 36.00 12.59
N GLY A 73 -2.61 35.29 11.46
CA GLY A 73 -1.46 34.51 10.99
C GLY A 73 -1.78 33.70 9.72
N THR A 74 -1.40 34.25 8.57
CA THR A 74 -1.62 33.84 7.17
C THR A 74 -0.73 32.66 6.69
N PRO A 75 -0.97 32.08 5.48
CA PRO A 75 -0.52 30.73 5.04
C PRO A 75 0.85 30.70 4.33
N PRO A 76 1.45 29.52 4.03
CA PRO A 76 2.77 29.39 3.40
C PRO A 76 2.70 29.36 1.86
N PRO A 77 3.74 29.87 1.14
CA PRO A 77 4.72 29.00 0.42
C PRO A 77 6.14 29.67 0.30
N PRO A 78 7.07 29.27 -0.61
CA PRO A 78 7.91 28.06 -0.69
C PRO A 78 9.46 28.33 -0.60
N LEU A 79 10.24 27.23 -0.46
CA LEU A 79 11.69 26.97 -0.70
C LEU A 79 12.70 28.13 -0.95
N ARG A 80 13.82 28.17 -0.20
CA ARG A 80 15.22 28.37 -0.70
C ARG A 80 16.29 28.26 0.42
N ASN A 81 17.49 27.88 -0.02
CA ASN A 81 18.69 27.39 0.69
C ASN A 81 19.48 28.44 1.55
N PRO A 82 20.54 28.03 2.30
CA PRO A 82 20.86 28.53 3.65
C PRO A 82 21.93 29.62 3.67
N SER A 83 21.98 30.41 4.75
CA SER A 83 23.15 31.23 5.10
C SER A 83 23.22 31.57 6.59
N LYS A 84 24.35 31.20 7.19
CA LYS A 84 25.05 31.81 8.34
C LYS A 84 24.34 31.88 9.70
N GLY A 85 24.92 31.11 10.65
CA GLY A 85 25.37 31.74 11.91
C GLY A 85 24.79 31.22 13.22
N ARG A 86 25.37 30.11 13.70
CA ARG A 86 25.79 29.82 15.09
C ARG A 86 24.73 29.74 16.22
N ALA A 87 24.54 28.51 16.70
CA ALA A 87 24.07 28.17 18.05
C ALA A 87 25.24 27.77 18.96
N PRO A 88 25.01 27.71 20.29
CA PRO A 88 25.29 26.47 21.04
C PRO A 88 24.06 26.08 21.90
N MET A 89 23.79 24.83 22.30
CA MET A 89 24.68 23.76 22.73
C MET A 89 23.89 22.43 22.85
N GLY A 90 24.58 21.29 22.67
CA GLY A 90 24.27 20.01 23.34
C GLY A 90 23.39 18.99 22.59
N GLY A 91 24.02 17.97 22.00
CA GLY A 91 23.33 16.75 21.54
C GLY A 91 24.16 15.98 20.51
N ASP A 92 24.65 14.81 20.91
CA ASP A 92 25.48 13.87 20.16
C ASP A 92 24.98 13.62 18.73
N ARG A 93 25.86 13.86 17.75
CA ARG A 93 25.64 13.51 16.34
C ARG A 93 26.94 12.99 15.75
N MET A 94 26.90 11.76 15.25
CA MET A 94 27.95 11.15 14.45
C MET A 94 28.46 12.13 13.40
N ARG A 95 29.73 12.54 13.51
CA ARG A 95 30.38 13.36 12.49
C ARG A 95 30.81 12.46 11.33
N ARG A 96 30.47 12.86 10.10
CA ARG A 96 31.13 12.32 8.91
C ARG A 96 32.61 12.68 8.98
N ALA A 97 33.46 11.66 8.95
CA ALA A 97 34.91 11.76 8.89
C ALA A 97 35.38 11.55 7.44
N PRO A 98 35.43 12.60 6.60
CA PRO A 98 35.93 12.50 5.23
C PRO A 98 37.37 11.95 5.15
N GLU A 99 38.13 12.03 6.25
CA GLU A 99 39.46 11.46 6.40
C GLU A 99 39.44 9.92 6.23
N ILE A 100 38.36 9.24 6.64
CA ILE A 100 38.22 7.78 6.47
C ILE A 100 38.01 7.44 4.99
N VAL A 101 37.26 8.28 4.26
CA VAL A 101 37.02 8.11 2.82
C VAL A 101 38.29 8.38 2.03
N GLU A 102 39.04 9.42 2.38
CA GLU A 102 40.34 9.74 1.77
C GLU A 102 41.40 8.69 2.09
N PHE A 103 41.39 8.13 3.31
CA PHE A 103 42.27 7.04 3.69
C PHE A 103 41.94 5.74 2.93
N TYR A 104 40.66 5.40 2.79
CA TYR A 104 40.22 4.25 1.99
C TYR A 104 40.56 4.42 0.50
N GLN A 105 40.33 5.60 -0.07
CA GLN A 105 40.73 5.91 -1.45
C GLN A 105 42.26 5.88 -1.62
N SER A 106 43.02 6.30 -0.61
CA SER A 106 44.48 6.22 -0.61
C SER A 106 44.98 4.78 -0.51
N LEU A 107 44.29 3.92 0.24
CA LEU A 107 44.55 2.48 0.31
C LEU A 107 44.29 1.80 -1.04
N MET A 108 43.16 2.11 -1.67
CA MET A 108 42.80 1.57 -2.99
C MET A 108 43.75 2.08 -4.09
N LYS A 109 44.12 3.38 -4.09
CA LYS A 109 45.10 3.94 -5.04
C LYS A 109 46.53 3.44 -4.81
N ARG A 110 46.89 3.05 -3.59
CA ARG A 110 48.22 2.50 -3.26
C ARG A 110 48.32 0.99 -3.49
N GLY A 111 47.20 0.28 -3.60
CA GLY A 111 47.15 -1.12 -4.04
C GLY A 111 47.48 -1.30 -5.53
N GLU A 112 47.29 -0.27 -6.35
CA GLU A 112 47.60 -0.28 -7.78
C GLU A 112 49.04 0.14 -8.11
N ALA A 113 49.83 0.57 -7.12
CA ALA A 113 51.15 1.15 -7.33
C ALA A 113 52.21 0.54 -6.39
N ARG A 114 52.62 -0.71 -6.66
CA ARG A 114 53.95 -1.24 -6.29
C ARG A 114 54.36 -2.42 -7.20
N GLN A 115 55.00 -2.06 -8.33
CA GLN A 115 56.36 -2.44 -8.78
C GLN A 115 56.81 -3.93 -8.73
N PRO A 116 57.51 -4.44 -9.77
CA PRO A 116 58.94 -4.15 -9.86
C PRO A 116 59.47 -3.91 -11.28
N GLY A 117 60.36 -2.92 -11.40
CA GLY A 117 61.11 -2.66 -12.62
C GLY A 117 62.39 -1.89 -12.32
N SER A 118 63.39 -2.60 -11.82
CA SER A 118 64.79 -2.22 -11.93
C SER A 118 65.18 -1.99 -13.39
N ARG A 119 66.09 -1.01 -13.60
CA ARG A 119 66.78 -0.60 -14.84
C ARG A 119 66.80 -1.63 -16.00
N GLY A 120 66.38 -1.21 -17.21
CA GLY A 120 66.70 -1.88 -18.49
C GLY A 120 65.81 -1.43 -19.66
N PRO A 121 66.28 -1.37 -20.92
CA PRO A 121 65.85 -0.35 -21.90
C PRO A 121 64.73 -0.76 -22.89
N LYS A 122 64.03 0.29 -23.36
CA LYS A 122 63.12 0.43 -24.52
C LYS A 122 62.61 -0.85 -25.22
N ALA A 123 61.30 -1.06 -25.17
CA ALA A 123 60.53 -1.62 -26.28
C ALA A 123 59.07 -1.14 -26.27
N SER A 124 58.67 -0.60 -27.42
CA SER A 124 57.34 -0.67 -28.06
C SER A 124 56.09 -0.23 -27.26
N GLY A 125 55.43 0.80 -27.81
CA GLY A 125 54.08 1.20 -27.41
C GLY A 125 53.07 0.06 -27.57
N GLY A 126 52.27 -0.14 -26.51
CA GLY A 126 51.21 -1.15 -26.45
C GLY A 126 50.01 -0.61 -25.66
N SER A 127 49.15 0.10 -26.38
CA SER A 127 47.71 0.27 -26.21
C SER A 127 47.08 0.14 -24.81
N LYS A 128 46.79 1.29 -24.16
CA LYS A 128 45.63 1.41 -23.24
C LYS A 128 44.31 1.08 -23.96
N ALA A 129 44.24 1.30 -25.27
CA ALA A 129 43.14 0.90 -26.13
C ALA A 129 42.87 -0.60 -26.06
N ALA A 130 43.91 -1.46 -26.05
CA ALA A 130 43.73 -2.91 -26.07
C ALA A 130 43.10 -3.47 -24.79
N ARG A 131 43.31 -2.84 -23.61
CA ARG A 131 42.62 -3.22 -22.37
C ARG A 131 41.17 -2.69 -22.32
N SER A 132 40.91 -1.52 -22.89
CA SER A 132 39.55 -0.97 -23.04
C SER A 132 38.74 -1.76 -24.06
N ASP A 133 39.38 -2.19 -25.15
CA ASP A 133 38.80 -3.07 -26.16
C ASP A 133 38.56 -4.46 -25.59
N LEU A 134 39.48 -5.00 -24.77
CA LEU A 134 39.25 -6.27 -24.07
C LEU A 134 38.08 -6.18 -23.09
N ILE A 135 37.98 -5.10 -22.30
CA ILE A 135 36.88 -4.89 -21.36
C ILE A 135 35.56 -4.62 -22.11
N GLY A 136 35.60 -3.88 -23.21
CA GLY A 136 34.46 -3.65 -24.09
C GLY A 136 33.97 -4.93 -24.77
N GLU A 137 34.89 -5.77 -25.25
CA GLU A 137 34.59 -7.10 -25.81
C GLU A 137 34.08 -8.07 -24.75
N ILE A 138 34.68 -8.12 -23.55
CA ILE A 138 34.20 -8.97 -22.44
C ILE A 138 32.80 -8.52 -21.99
N THR A 139 32.55 -7.21 -21.94
CA THR A 139 31.24 -6.67 -21.56
C THR A 139 30.21 -6.99 -22.65
N LYS A 140 30.55 -6.79 -23.92
CA LYS A 140 29.68 -7.07 -25.08
C LYS A 140 29.41 -8.57 -25.29
N ASN A 141 30.34 -9.43 -24.89
CA ASN A 141 30.22 -10.89 -24.98
C ASN A 141 29.85 -11.53 -23.62
N SER A 142 29.37 -10.74 -22.65
CA SER A 142 28.89 -11.30 -21.39
C SER A 142 27.80 -12.33 -21.70
N PRO A 143 27.83 -13.52 -21.08
CA PRO A 143 26.81 -14.55 -21.28
C PRO A 143 25.39 -14.02 -21.12
N HIS A 144 25.19 -13.06 -20.21
CA HIS A 144 23.91 -12.39 -19.98
C HIS A 144 23.45 -11.59 -21.20
N LEU A 145 24.30 -10.71 -21.74
CA LEU A 145 23.93 -9.88 -22.90
C LEU A 145 23.73 -10.73 -24.16
N VAL A 146 24.50 -11.81 -24.31
CA VAL A 146 24.33 -12.77 -25.40
C VAL A 146 22.99 -13.50 -25.27
N ALA A 147 22.59 -13.90 -24.06
CA ALA A 147 21.28 -14.51 -23.82
C ALA A 147 20.13 -13.53 -24.06
N VAL A 148 20.26 -12.26 -23.63
CA VAL A 148 19.27 -11.20 -23.92
C VAL A 148 19.11 -11.03 -25.42
N GLN A 149 20.23 -10.92 -26.15
CA GLN A 149 20.20 -10.78 -27.60
C GLN A 149 19.57 -12.01 -28.28
N ALA A 150 19.84 -13.22 -27.79
CA ALA A 150 19.21 -14.44 -28.28
C ALA A 150 17.69 -14.43 -28.08
N ASP A 151 17.20 -13.98 -26.93
CA ASP A 151 15.75 -13.84 -26.67
C ASP A 151 15.13 -12.74 -27.55
N VAL A 152 15.82 -11.60 -27.74
CA VAL A 152 15.37 -10.53 -28.67
C VAL A 152 15.23 -11.06 -30.10
N GLU A 153 16.14 -11.92 -30.55
CA GLU A 153 16.10 -12.51 -31.89
C GLU A 153 15.04 -13.62 -32.04
N THR A 154 14.85 -14.45 -31.01
CA THR A 154 14.04 -15.67 -31.11
C THR A 154 12.61 -15.52 -30.61
N GLN A 155 12.36 -14.61 -29.66
CA GLN A 155 11.06 -14.44 -28.98
C GLN A 155 10.30 -13.20 -29.47
N GLY A 156 10.64 -12.67 -30.65
CA GLY A 156 10.01 -11.45 -31.13
C GLY A 156 8.49 -11.56 -31.33
N ASP A 157 8.00 -12.67 -31.87
CA ASP A 157 6.56 -12.89 -32.06
C ASP A 157 5.82 -13.11 -30.74
N PHE A 158 6.47 -13.79 -29.79
CA PHE A 158 5.98 -13.95 -28.43
C PHE A 158 5.76 -12.59 -27.76
N VAL A 159 6.78 -11.72 -27.75
CA VAL A 159 6.70 -10.40 -27.13
C VAL A 159 5.70 -9.50 -27.86
N ARG A 160 5.66 -9.52 -29.20
CA ARG A 160 4.67 -8.76 -29.97
C ARG A 160 3.24 -9.19 -29.66
N THR A 161 3.00 -10.49 -29.47
CA THR A 161 1.69 -11.01 -29.08
C THR A 161 1.29 -10.52 -27.69
N LEU A 162 2.18 -10.63 -26.70
CA LEU A 162 1.93 -10.10 -25.35
C LEU A 162 1.70 -8.59 -25.35
N ALA A 163 2.46 -7.83 -26.14
CA ALA A 163 2.29 -6.39 -26.26
C ALA A 163 0.90 -6.04 -26.80
N THR A 164 0.41 -6.78 -27.80
CA THR A 164 -0.96 -6.61 -28.31
C THR A 164 -2.00 -6.94 -27.25
N GLU A 165 -1.85 -8.04 -26.51
CA GLU A 165 -2.76 -8.37 -25.41
C GLU A 165 -2.79 -7.29 -24.33
N VAL A 166 -1.63 -6.74 -23.93
CA VAL A 166 -1.59 -5.64 -22.95
C VAL A 166 -2.30 -4.40 -23.47
N ARG A 167 -2.10 -4.02 -24.75
CA ARG A 167 -2.78 -2.85 -25.34
C ARG A 167 -4.29 -3.03 -25.44
N GLU A 168 -4.74 -4.22 -25.82
CA GLU A 168 -6.16 -4.50 -26.11
C GLU A 168 -6.95 -4.99 -24.90
N ALA A 169 -6.29 -5.35 -23.78
CA ALA A 169 -6.96 -5.83 -22.59
C ALA A 169 -7.90 -4.77 -22.01
N THR A 170 -9.12 -5.17 -21.67
CA THR A 170 -10.12 -4.37 -20.98
C THR A 170 -10.63 -5.16 -19.78
N PHE A 171 -10.90 -4.45 -18.68
CA PHE A 171 -11.18 -5.06 -17.38
C PHE A 171 -12.50 -4.54 -16.83
N ALA A 172 -13.32 -5.42 -16.25
CA ALA A 172 -14.55 -5.01 -15.60
C ALA A 172 -14.28 -4.58 -14.15
N ASP A 173 -13.39 -5.30 -13.48
CA ASP A 173 -12.98 -5.03 -12.10
C ASP A 173 -11.46 -5.17 -11.92
N ILE A 174 -10.99 -4.91 -10.69
CA ILE A 174 -9.57 -4.92 -10.36
C ILE A 174 -9.04 -6.35 -10.17
N GLU A 175 -9.92 -7.30 -9.85
CA GLU A 175 -9.60 -8.73 -9.74
C GLU A 175 -9.22 -9.32 -11.10
N ASP A 176 -9.88 -8.89 -12.18
CA ASP A 176 -9.51 -9.21 -13.55
C ASP A 176 -8.09 -8.69 -13.86
N VAL A 177 -7.77 -7.45 -13.43
CA VAL A 177 -6.42 -6.87 -13.60
C VAL A 177 -5.38 -7.69 -12.85
N VAL A 178 -5.64 -8.06 -11.60
CA VAL A 178 -4.74 -8.92 -10.80
C VAL A 178 -4.48 -10.25 -11.50
N THR A 179 -5.54 -10.89 -12.01
CA THR A 179 -5.44 -12.18 -12.69
C THR A 179 -4.62 -12.05 -13.98
N PHE A 180 -4.87 -10.98 -14.75
CA PHE A 180 -4.13 -10.69 -15.97
C PHE A 180 -2.66 -10.38 -15.71
N VAL A 181 -2.35 -9.54 -14.72
CA VAL A 181 -0.96 -9.23 -14.34
C VAL A 181 -0.22 -10.50 -13.90
N THR A 182 -0.87 -11.36 -13.12
CA THR A 182 -0.27 -12.64 -12.69
C THR A 182 0.07 -13.52 -13.90
N TRP A 183 -0.86 -13.67 -14.84
CA TRP A 183 -0.59 -14.39 -16.10
C TRP A 183 0.53 -13.74 -16.92
N LEU A 184 0.54 -12.41 -17.01
CA LEU A 184 1.51 -11.68 -17.79
C LEU A 184 2.92 -11.86 -17.23
N ASP A 185 3.08 -11.74 -15.91
CA ASP A 185 4.35 -11.90 -15.22
C ASP A 185 4.83 -13.37 -15.30
N GLU A 186 3.91 -14.34 -15.25
CA GLU A 186 4.23 -15.76 -15.50
C GLU A 186 4.75 -15.99 -16.92
N GLU A 187 4.12 -15.41 -17.95
CA GLU A 187 4.58 -15.55 -19.33
C GLU A 187 5.92 -14.83 -19.54
N LEU A 188 6.09 -13.61 -19.02
CA LEU A 188 7.34 -12.84 -19.13
C LEU A 188 8.50 -13.44 -18.33
N SER A 189 8.22 -14.23 -17.29
CA SER A 189 9.24 -15.00 -16.55
C SER A 189 10.00 -16.01 -17.42
N PHE A 190 9.50 -16.30 -18.63
CA PHE A 190 10.20 -17.11 -19.61
C PHE A 190 11.44 -16.43 -20.20
N LEU A 191 11.48 -15.09 -20.22
CA LEU A 191 12.61 -14.32 -20.75
C LEU A 191 13.77 -14.31 -19.75
N VAL A 192 15.00 -14.24 -20.25
CA VAL A 192 16.20 -14.18 -19.39
C VAL A 192 16.26 -12.89 -18.55
N ASP A 193 15.85 -11.78 -19.15
CA ASP A 193 15.79 -10.46 -18.53
C ASP A 193 14.67 -9.68 -19.20
N GLU A 194 13.50 -9.67 -18.56
CA GLU A 194 12.31 -8.98 -19.07
C GLU A 194 12.64 -7.54 -19.49
N GLN A 195 13.28 -6.77 -18.60
CA GLN A 195 13.51 -5.35 -18.82
C GLN A 195 14.51 -5.08 -19.95
N ALA A 196 15.55 -5.90 -20.07
CA ALA A 196 16.51 -5.77 -21.16
C ALA A 196 15.91 -6.18 -22.50
N VAL A 197 15.16 -7.29 -22.54
CA VAL A 197 14.54 -7.81 -23.77
C VAL A 197 13.44 -6.88 -24.26
N LEU A 198 12.52 -6.45 -23.39
CA LEU A 198 11.35 -5.64 -23.77
C LEU A 198 11.73 -4.28 -24.35
N LYS A 199 12.89 -3.72 -24.00
CA LYS A 199 13.41 -2.45 -24.57
C LYS A 199 13.65 -2.49 -26.07
N HIS A 200 13.80 -3.67 -26.66
CA HIS A 200 14.00 -3.85 -28.10
C HIS A 200 12.69 -3.95 -28.89
N PHE A 201 11.55 -3.90 -28.20
CA PHE A 201 10.22 -4.01 -28.80
C PHE A 201 9.38 -2.78 -28.51
N ASP A 202 8.31 -2.59 -29.27
CA ASP A 202 7.27 -1.59 -28.99
C ASP A 202 6.38 -2.07 -27.83
N TRP A 203 6.98 -2.19 -26.63
CA TRP A 203 6.30 -2.64 -25.43
C TRP A 203 5.44 -1.49 -24.84
N PRO A 204 4.16 -1.72 -24.50
CA PRO A 204 3.30 -0.71 -23.87
C PRO A 204 3.65 -0.50 -22.38
N GLU A 205 4.87 -0.05 -22.11
CA GLU A 205 5.48 0.09 -20.77
C GLU A 205 4.57 0.85 -19.80
N LYS A 206 4.08 2.03 -20.21
CA LYS A 206 3.19 2.86 -19.37
C LYS A 206 1.94 2.12 -18.89
N ARG A 207 1.34 1.30 -19.77
CA ARG A 207 0.13 0.55 -19.46
C ARG A 207 0.45 -0.66 -18.60
N ALA A 208 1.47 -1.43 -18.96
CA ALA A 208 1.93 -2.59 -18.20
C ALA A 208 2.29 -2.22 -16.75
N ASP A 209 3.04 -1.13 -16.57
CA ASP A 209 3.44 -0.64 -15.26
C ASP A 209 2.25 -0.14 -14.44
N ALA A 210 1.29 0.54 -15.07
CA ALA A 210 0.07 0.97 -14.39
C ALA A 210 -0.79 -0.22 -13.93
N LEU A 211 -0.90 -1.28 -14.75
CA LEU A 211 -1.62 -2.50 -14.38
C LEU A 211 -0.94 -3.20 -13.20
N ARG A 212 0.39 -3.35 -13.24
CA ARG A 212 1.18 -3.95 -12.15
C ARG A 212 1.08 -3.14 -10.86
N ASP A 213 1.22 -1.82 -10.95
CA ASP A 213 1.09 -0.91 -9.81
C ASP A 213 -0.30 -0.99 -9.18
N ALA A 214 -1.37 -0.97 -9.99
CA ALA A 214 -2.74 -1.10 -9.52
C ALA A 214 -3.00 -2.46 -8.85
N ALA A 215 -2.57 -3.56 -9.48
CA ALA A 215 -2.70 -4.91 -8.94
C ALA A 215 -2.00 -5.05 -7.58
N ALA A 216 -0.74 -4.61 -7.50
CA ALA A 216 0.07 -4.68 -6.27
C ALA A 216 -0.56 -3.87 -5.13
N ARG A 217 -1.05 -2.65 -5.42
CA ARG A 217 -1.70 -1.79 -4.41
C ARG A 217 -3.01 -2.38 -3.92
N TYR A 218 -3.82 -2.91 -4.84
CA TYR A 218 -5.07 -3.58 -4.47
C TYR A 218 -4.81 -4.79 -3.58
N GLN A 219 -3.87 -5.66 -3.96
CA GLN A 219 -3.48 -6.83 -3.16
C GLN A 219 -2.93 -6.44 -1.79
N ALA A 220 -2.13 -5.36 -1.71
CA ALA A 220 -1.61 -4.86 -0.43
C ALA A 220 -2.74 -4.40 0.51
N LEU A 221 -3.74 -3.69 -0.01
CA LEU A 221 -4.92 -3.31 0.77
C LEU A 221 -5.77 -4.52 1.16
N GLN A 222 -5.94 -5.50 0.27
CA GLN A 222 -6.67 -6.74 0.59
C GLN A 222 -5.97 -7.52 1.70
N GLN A 223 -4.64 -7.62 1.65
CA GLN A 223 -3.87 -8.31 2.66
C GLN A 223 -3.96 -7.60 4.02
N LEU A 224 -4.00 -6.27 4.01
CA LEU A 224 -4.20 -5.47 5.20
C LEU A 224 -5.60 -5.68 5.79
N GLU A 225 -6.63 -5.64 4.94
CA GLU A 225 -8.02 -5.93 5.31
C GLU A 225 -8.16 -7.31 5.95
N LYS A 226 -7.61 -8.35 5.30
CA LYS A 226 -7.60 -9.72 5.85
C LYS A 226 -6.92 -9.80 7.21
N GLN A 227 -5.75 -9.16 7.38
CA GLN A 227 -5.01 -9.15 8.64
C GLN A 227 -5.83 -8.56 9.80
N ILE A 228 -6.60 -7.50 9.55
CA ILE A 228 -7.40 -6.86 10.58
C ILE A 228 -8.75 -7.55 10.80
N ALA A 229 -9.39 -8.01 9.73
CA ALA A 229 -10.67 -8.70 9.80
C ALA A 229 -10.55 -10.07 10.48
N SER A 230 -9.42 -10.77 10.29
CA SER A 230 -9.15 -12.06 10.95
C SER A 230 -8.61 -11.92 12.37
N PHE A 231 -8.47 -10.70 12.91
CA PHE A 231 -7.94 -10.49 14.24
C PHE A 231 -8.94 -10.98 15.30
N VAL A 232 -8.43 -11.84 16.20
CA VAL A 232 -9.16 -12.34 17.36
C VAL A 232 -8.34 -12.05 18.61
N ASP A 233 -8.96 -11.43 19.62
CA ASP A 233 -8.35 -11.22 20.92
C ASP A 233 -8.00 -12.55 21.62
N ASP A 234 -6.72 -12.75 21.89
CA ASP A 234 -6.21 -13.89 22.63
C ASP A 234 -6.28 -13.59 24.14
N ARG A 235 -7.28 -14.18 24.79
CA ARG A 235 -7.54 -14.01 26.22
C ARG A 235 -6.44 -14.57 27.12
N THR A 236 -5.56 -15.43 26.61
CA THR A 236 -4.44 -16.01 27.36
C THR A 236 -3.28 -15.03 27.55
N LEU A 237 -3.18 -14.02 26.69
CA LEU A 237 -2.12 -13.02 26.75
C LEU A 237 -2.34 -12.05 27.90
N HIS A 238 -1.24 -11.62 28.52
CA HIS A 238 -1.25 -10.48 29.43
C HIS A 238 -1.85 -9.26 28.73
N ARG A 239 -2.68 -8.51 29.46
CA ARG A 239 -3.40 -7.33 28.97
C ARG A 239 -2.55 -6.41 28.10
N ASP A 240 -1.40 -5.99 28.60
CA ASP A 240 -0.57 -5.01 27.90
C ASP A 240 -0.05 -5.54 26.55
N ALA A 241 0.21 -6.85 26.46
CA ALA A 241 0.61 -7.49 25.21
C ALA A 241 -0.57 -7.59 24.23
N ALA A 242 -1.77 -7.94 24.71
CA ALA A 242 -2.98 -8.00 23.89
C ALA A 242 -3.35 -6.61 23.32
N LEU A 243 -3.42 -5.60 24.20
CA LEU A 243 -3.72 -4.22 23.81
C LEU A 243 -2.62 -3.63 22.90
N GLY A 244 -1.35 -3.95 23.19
CA GLY A 244 -0.22 -3.57 22.34
C GLY A 244 -0.35 -4.13 20.92
N LYS A 245 -0.68 -5.42 20.77
CA LYS A 245 -0.90 -6.06 19.46
C LYS A 245 -2.03 -5.39 18.67
N MET A 246 -3.18 -5.14 19.30
CA MET A 246 -4.30 -4.44 18.67
C MET A 246 -3.91 -3.02 18.23
N PHE A 247 -3.20 -2.29 19.10
CA PHE A 247 -2.74 -0.93 18.80
C PHE A 247 -1.78 -0.92 17.60
N SER A 248 -0.76 -1.78 17.59
CA SER A 248 0.21 -1.86 16.49
C SER A 248 -0.44 -2.26 15.17
N LEU A 249 -1.42 -3.18 15.19
CA LEU A 249 -2.17 -3.57 14.01
C LEU A 249 -2.97 -2.39 13.44
N PHE A 250 -3.67 -1.66 14.30
CA PHE A 250 -4.40 -0.45 13.89
C PHE A 250 -3.45 0.63 13.35
N GLU A 251 -2.35 0.91 14.05
CA GLU A 251 -1.40 1.96 13.64
C GLU A 251 -0.76 1.67 12.27
N LYS A 252 -0.39 0.41 12.03
CA LYS A 252 0.08 -0.04 10.72
C LYS A 252 -0.98 0.19 9.65
N THR A 253 -2.22 -0.19 9.95
CA THR A 253 -3.37 -0.07 9.03
C THR A 253 -3.69 1.37 8.68
N GLU A 254 -3.78 2.23 9.69
CA GLU A 254 -4.04 3.66 9.55
C GLU A 254 -2.97 4.34 8.69
N LYS A 255 -1.67 4.09 8.97
CA LYS A 255 -0.56 4.67 8.19
C LYS A 255 -0.60 4.23 6.72
N SER A 256 -0.85 2.95 6.46
CA SER A 256 -0.93 2.41 5.10
C SER A 256 -2.11 3.00 4.31
N VAL A 257 -3.29 3.06 4.92
CA VAL A 257 -4.49 3.64 4.30
C VAL A 257 -4.33 5.15 4.09
N PHE A 258 -3.77 5.87 5.07
CA PHE A 258 -3.54 7.31 4.94
C PHE A 258 -2.61 7.64 3.77
N ARG A 259 -1.49 6.92 3.63
CA ARG A 259 -0.57 7.09 2.50
C ARG A 259 -1.28 6.83 1.17
N PHE A 260 -2.04 5.74 1.10
CA PHE A 260 -2.79 5.40 -0.11
C PHE A 260 -3.79 6.51 -0.49
N LEU A 261 -4.57 7.01 0.47
CA LEU A 261 -5.52 8.10 0.24
C LEU A 261 -4.84 9.41 -0.17
N GLN A 262 -3.67 9.70 0.38
CA GLN A 262 -2.89 10.88 -0.03
C GLN A 262 -2.48 10.81 -1.51
N GLU A 263 -2.09 9.64 -2.01
CA GLU A 263 -1.74 9.44 -3.41
C GLU A 263 -2.99 9.40 -4.32
N ARG A 264 -4.10 8.82 -3.82
CA ARG A 264 -5.40 8.82 -4.50
C ARG A 264 -5.94 10.24 -4.71
N ASP A 265 -5.85 11.07 -3.68
CA ASP A 265 -6.44 12.42 -3.61
C ASP A 265 -5.40 13.52 -3.87
N ALA A 266 -4.23 13.17 -4.40
CA ALA A 266 -3.17 14.14 -4.70
C ALA A 266 -3.66 15.20 -5.70
N ALA A 267 -3.38 16.48 -5.42
CA ALA A 267 -3.78 17.59 -6.29
C ALA A 267 -3.00 17.63 -7.61
N ASP A 268 -1.74 17.19 -7.60
CA ASP A 268 -0.95 17.05 -8.82
C ASP A 268 -1.46 15.84 -9.61
N THR A 269 -2.10 16.12 -10.75
CA THR A 269 -2.62 15.12 -11.69
C THR A 269 -1.59 14.09 -12.13
N LYS A 270 -0.28 14.40 -12.12
CA LYS A 270 0.79 13.44 -12.46
C LYS A 270 1.02 12.39 -11.38
N ILE A 271 0.70 12.70 -10.14
CA ILE A 271 0.87 11.81 -8.98
C ILE A 271 -0.48 11.15 -8.63
N ASN A 272 -1.58 11.84 -8.92
CA ASN A 272 -2.94 11.40 -8.66
C ASN A 272 -3.23 10.02 -9.28
N LEU A 273 -3.51 9.02 -8.43
CA LEU A 273 -3.76 7.65 -8.88
C LEU A 273 -5.01 7.54 -9.76
N LEU A 274 -6.07 8.30 -9.46
CA LEU A 274 -7.32 8.24 -10.22
C LEU A 274 -7.08 8.67 -11.68
N SER A 275 -6.35 9.76 -11.89
CA SER A 275 -5.98 10.24 -13.23
C SER A 275 -5.12 9.22 -13.97
N ARG A 276 -4.04 8.75 -13.34
CA ARG A 276 -3.11 7.79 -13.96
C ARG A 276 -3.77 6.49 -14.38
N TYR A 277 -4.66 5.95 -13.54
CA TYR A 277 -5.35 4.70 -13.83
C TYR A 277 -6.48 4.90 -14.84
N LYS A 278 -7.15 6.05 -14.81
CA LYS A 278 -8.15 6.41 -15.82
C LYS A 278 -7.54 6.53 -17.22
N GLU A 279 -6.36 7.12 -17.34
CA GLU A 279 -5.63 7.21 -18.61
C GLU A 279 -5.26 5.84 -19.20
N GLN A 280 -5.24 4.79 -18.38
CA GLN A 280 -4.94 3.42 -18.77
C GLN A 280 -6.17 2.51 -18.71
N ASP A 281 -7.39 3.06 -18.66
CA ASP A 281 -8.65 2.29 -18.60
C ASP A 281 -8.68 1.23 -17.50
N ILE A 282 -8.04 1.50 -16.36
CA ILE A 282 -8.03 0.62 -15.19
C ILE A 282 -9.27 0.92 -14.33
N PRO A 283 -10.04 -0.10 -13.91
CA PRO A 283 -11.21 0.09 -13.04
C PRO A 283 -10.85 0.83 -11.74
N LEU A 284 -11.63 1.87 -11.41
CA LEU A 284 -11.38 2.73 -10.24
C LEU A 284 -12.26 2.39 -9.04
N GLY A 285 -13.30 1.57 -9.22
CA GLY A 285 -14.35 1.33 -8.22
C GLY A 285 -13.83 0.84 -6.87
N TRP A 286 -12.76 0.05 -6.87
CA TRP A 286 -12.13 -0.48 -5.66
C TRP A 286 -11.50 0.60 -4.76
N MET A 287 -11.13 1.75 -5.31
CA MET A 287 -10.56 2.91 -4.59
C MET A 287 -11.62 3.88 -4.05
N SER A 288 -12.87 3.68 -4.43
CA SER A 288 -13.97 4.55 -4.00
C SER A 288 -14.23 4.43 -2.50
N ASP A 289 -14.94 5.41 -1.96
CA ASP A 289 -15.37 5.42 -0.56
C ASP A 289 -16.52 4.43 -0.26
N THR A 290 -16.81 3.51 -1.19
CA THR A 290 -17.69 2.35 -0.99
C THR A 290 -16.97 1.02 -1.22
N GLY A 291 -15.69 1.09 -1.62
CA GLY A 291 -14.85 -0.06 -1.95
C GLY A 291 -14.11 -0.65 -0.74
N LEU A 292 -12.88 -1.11 -1.01
CA LEU A 292 -12.07 -1.84 -0.04
C LEU A 292 -11.71 -1.00 1.20
N ILE A 293 -11.59 0.33 1.05
CA ILE A 293 -11.30 1.25 2.15
C ILE A 293 -12.36 1.20 3.25
N VAL A 294 -13.64 1.07 2.89
CA VAL A 294 -14.71 0.95 3.89
C VAL A 294 -14.60 -0.35 4.65
N LYS A 295 -14.31 -1.47 3.96
CA LYS A 295 -14.12 -2.77 4.62
C LYS A 295 -12.99 -2.71 5.65
N ILE A 296 -11.86 -2.10 5.29
CA ILE A 296 -10.73 -1.88 6.21
C ILE A 296 -11.16 -1.03 7.41
N LYS A 297 -11.85 0.10 7.18
CA LYS A 297 -12.36 0.98 8.25
C LYS A 297 -13.31 0.23 9.18
N MET A 298 -14.22 -0.57 8.65
CA MET A 298 -15.15 -1.39 9.43
C MET A 298 -14.42 -2.44 10.28
N ALA A 299 -13.39 -3.07 9.72
CA ALA A 299 -12.55 -4.00 10.49
C ALA A 299 -11.78 -3.29 11.61
N CYS A 300 -11.29 -2.05 11.38
CA CYS A 300 -10.72 -1.22 12.45
C CYS A 300 -11.75 -0.92 13.56
N VAL A 301 -13.00 -0.61 13.20
CA VAL A 301 -14.08 -0.36 14.17
C VAL A 301 -14.40 -1.61 15.00
N ASN A 302 -14.35 -2.80 14.39
CA ASN A 302 -14.49 -4.06 15.13
C ASN A 302 -13.27 -4.32 16.04
N LEU A 303 -12.06 -3.99 15.59
CA LEU A 303 -10.86 -4.06 16.43
C LEU A 303 -10.96 -3.12 17.64
N ALA A 304 -11.50 -1.91 17.46
CA ALA A 304 -11.80 -0.99 18.57
C ALA A 304 -12.79 -1.57 19.57
N LYS A 305 -13.85 -2.24 19.09
CA LYS A 305 -14.78 -2.96 19.97
C LYS A 305 -14.05 -3.98 20.83
N GLN A 306 -13.23 -4.85 20.22
CA GLN A 306 -12.47 -5.87 20.94
C GLN A 306 -11.52 -5.24 21.98
N TYR A 307 -10.84 -4.15 21.60
CA TYR A 307 -9.96 -3.39 22.50
C TYR A 307 -10.71 -2.85 23.72
N MET A 308 -11.83 -2.17 23.51
CA MET A 308 -12.63 -1.60 24.59
C MET A 308 -13.19 -2.68 25.50
N MET A 309 -13.68 -3.79 24.95
CA MET A 309 -14.17 -4.92 25.73
C MET A 309 -13.06 -5.60 26.54
N ARG A 310 -11.84 -5.69 26.00
CA ARG A 310 -10.67 -6.17 26.75
C ARG A 310 -10.37 -5.22 27.91
N VAL A 311 -10.35 -3.90 27.66
CA VAL A 311 -10.17 -2.90 28.73
C VAL A 311 -11.23 -3.04 29.82
N VAL A 312 -12.51 -3.13 29.46
CA VAL A 312 -13.62 -3.31 30.42
C VAL A 312 -13.42 -4.56 31.27
N SER A 313 -13.08 -5.69 30.64
CA SER A 313 -12.86 -6.96 31.36
C SER A 313 -11.77 -6.82 32.43
N GLU A 314 -10.71 -6.10 32.11
CA GLU A 314 -9.58 -5.85 33.02
C GLU A 314 -9.93 -4.83 34.11
N LEU A 315 -10.75 -3.83 33.79
CA LEU A 315 -11.31 -2.92 34.80
C LEU A 315 -12.19 -3.65 35.81
N ASP A 316 -12.96 -4.64 35.36
CA ASP A 316 -13.79 -5.50 36.22
C ASP A 316 -12.95 -6.42 37.11
N ALA A 317 -11.91 -7.02 36.53
CA ALA A 317 -10.95 -7.84 37.28
C ALA A 317 -10.22 -7.02 38.35
N LEU A 318 -9.87 -5.76 38.05
CA LEU A 318 -9.33 -4.84 39.04
C LEU A 318 -10.37 -4.51 40.10
N SER A 319 -11.63 -4.22 39.76
CA SER A 319 -12.64 -3.86 40.76
C SER A 319 -12.81 -4.92 41.85
N GLY A 320 -12.72 -6.22 41.56
CA GLY A 320 -12.71 -7.29 42.57
C GLY A 320 -14.02 -7.42 43.37
N ASN A 321 -14.15 -8.52 44.10
CA ASN A 321 -15.29 -8.83 44.97
C ASN A 321 -15.02 -8.29 46.39
N GLY A 322 -16.05 -7.70 47.03
CA GLY A 322 -15.93 -6.80 48.20
C GLY A 322 -15.23 -7.35 49.46
N THR A 323 -14.93 -8.64 49.52
CA THR A 323 -14.17 -9.29 50.61
C THR A 323 -12.66 -9.03 50.56
N GLU A 324 -12.06 -8.84 49.37
CA GLU A 324 -10.63 -8.52 49.20
C GLU A 324 -10.33 -7.03 49.44
N GLN A 325 -11.29 -6.16 49.13
CA GLN A 325 -11.16 -4.70 49.28
C GLN A 325 -11.02 -4.25 50.75
N SER A 326 -11.63 -4.98 51.69
CA SER A 326 -11.60 -4.62 53.11
C SER A 326 -10.24 -4.89 53.78
N ARG A 327 -9.35 -5.67 53.15
CA ARG A 327 -8.00 -5.99 53.66
C ARG A 327 -6.88 -5.26 52.91
N GLU A 328 -7.23 -4.44 51.92
CA GLU A 328 -6.29 -3.78 51.01
C GLU A 328 -5.64 -2.57 51.70
N THR A 329 -4.32 -2.45 51.62
CA THR A 329 -3.62 -1.27 52.17
C THR A 329 -3.93 -0.02 51.36
N ALA A 330 -3.93 1.16 52.00
CA ALA A 330 -4.21 2.44 51.33
C ALA A 330 -3.29 2.71 50.12
N LEU A 331 -2.03 2.25 50.17
CA LEU A 331 -1.06 2.34 49.07
C LEU A 331 -1.52 1.49 47.88
N PHE A 332 -1.87 0.23 48.12
CA PHE A 332 -2.30 -0.68 47.05
C PHE A 332 -3.61 -0.21 46.41
N LYS A 333 -4.57 0.28 47.21
CA LYS A 333 -5.81 0.90 46.70
C LYS A 333 -5.50 2.09 45.77
N ARG A 334 -4.55 2.96 46.14
CA ARG A 334 -4.13 4.10 45.30
C ARG A 334 -3.50 3.65 43.98
N LEU A 335 -2.59 2.67 44.01
CA LEU A 335 -1.95 2.14 42.78
C LEU A 335 -2.97 1.51 41.84
N LYS A 336 -3.94 0.81 42.40
CA LYS A 336 -5.03 0.16 41.67
C LYS A 336 -5.93 1.17 40.96
N GLU A 337 -6.29 2.26 41.65
CA GLU A 337 -7.04 3.36 41.06
C GLU A 337 -6.25 4.04 39.93
N GLN A 338 -4.96 4.31 40.15
CA GLN A 338 -4.09 4.85 39.09
C GLN A 338 -4.01 3.92 37.87
N ASN A 339 -3.89 2.61 38.06
CA ASN A 339 -3.89 1.63 36.97
C ASN A 339 -5.23 1.62 36.22
N ARG A 340 -6.35 1.73 36.95
CA ARG A 340 -7.70 1.86 36.38
C ARG A 340 -7.83 3.12 35.52
N GLU A 341 -7.41 4.28 36.03
CA GLU A 341 -7.42 5.54 35.29
C GLU A 341 -6.57 5.47 34.01
N VAL A 342 -5.36 4.90 34.10
CA VAL A 342 -4.45 4.73 32.95
C VAL A 342 -5.11 3.87 31.89
N LEU A 343 -5.69 2.73 32.28
CA LEU A 343 -6.30 1.79 31.36
C LEU A 343 -7.55 2.38 30.69
N LEU A 344 -8.39 3.08 31.45
CA LEU A 344 -9.55 3.78 30.93
C LEU A 344 -9.14 4.84 29.90
N ASN A 345 -8.18 5.70 30.26
CA ASN A 345 -7.66 6.74 29.37
C ASN A 345 -7.09 6.14 28.08
N GLN A 346 -6.39 5.01 28.18
CA GLN A 346 -5.87 4.27 27.04
C GLN A 346 -7.01 3.76 26.13
N GLY A 347 -8.05 3.16 26.72
CA GLY A 347 -9.26 2.70 26.00
C GLY A 347 -9.96 3.83 25.25
N VAL A 348 -10.21 4.96 25.92
CA VAL A 348 -10.88 6.13 25.33
C VAL A 348 -10.05 6.75 24.21
N ARG A 349 -8.73 6.91 24.40
CA ARG A 349 -7.83 7.45 23.37
C ARG A 349 -7.79 6.56 22.13
N PHE A 350 -7.73 5.25 22.32
CA PHE A 350 -7.76 4.31 21.20
C PHE A 350 -9.09 4.39 20.44
N ALA A 351 -10.21 4.34 21.16
CA ALA A 351 -11.54 4.46 20.58
C ALA A 351 -11.70 5.76 19.78
N PHE A 352 -11.28 6.90 20.36
CA PHE A 352 -11.34 8.19 19.68
C PHE A 352 -10.52 8.20 18.39
N ARG A 353 -9.30 7.67 18.41
CA ARG A 353 -8.45 7.62 17.20
C ARG A 353 -9.08 6.77 16.09
N VAL A 354 -9.61 5.60 16.44
CA VAL A 354 -10.31 4.74 15.46
C VAL A 354 -11.57 5.42 14.93
N HIS A 355 -12.33 6.10 15.78
CA HIS A 355 -13.50 6.87 15.37
C HIS A 355 -13.15 7.97 14.37
N GLN A 356 -12.08 8.74 14.61
CA GLN A 356 -11.60 9.77 13.68
C GLN A 356 -11.16 9.17 12.34
N PHE A 357 -10.48 8.03 12.37
CA PHE A 357 -10.04 7.32 11.16
C PHE A 357 -11.21 6.75 10.34
N ALA A 358 -12.16 6.08 11.00
CA ALA A 358 -13.26 5.40 10.36
C ALA A 358 -14.42 6.34 9.98
N GLY A 359 -14.56 7.47 10.67
CA GLY A 359 -15.66 8.42 10.50
C GLY A 359 -16.91 8.09 11.31
N GLY A 360 -16.82 7.18 12.29
CA GLY A 360 -17.95 6.75 13.12
C GLY A 360 -17.78 5.33 13.67
N PHE A 361 -18.74 4.91 14.50
CA PHE A 361 -18.82 3.57 15.07
C PHE A 361 -20.14 2.87 14.71
N THR A 362 -20.10 1.54 14.72
CA THR A 362 -21.32 0.72 14.67
C THR A 362 -22.06 0.75 15.99
N SER A 363 -23.33 0.32 16.00
CA SER A 363 -24.11 0.17 17.24
C SER A 363 -23.41 -0.70 18.27
N GLU A 364 -22.81 -1.81 17.86
CA GLU A 364 -22.04 -2.70 18.75
C GLU A 364 -20.79 -2.02 19.33
N SER A 365 -20.04 -1.28 18.52
CA SER A 365 -18.85 -0.57 19.00
C SER A 365 -19.23 0.60 19.92
N LEU A 366 -20.36 1.25 19.68
CA LEU A 366 -20.91 2.26 20.60
C LEU A 366 -21.34 1.64 21.93
N ALA A 367 -21.99 0.49 21.91
CA ALA A 367 -22.35 -0.23 23.14
C ALA A 367 -21.11 -0.60 23.99
N ALA A 368 -20.03 -1.05 23.34
CA ALA A 368 -18.76 -1.30 24.02
C ALA A 368 -18.12 -0.01 24.59
N PHE A 369 -18.30 1.13 23.91
CA PHE A 369 -17.84 2.42 24.41
C PHE A 369 -18.69 2.93 25.60
N ASP A 370 -20.00 2.70 25.59
CA ASP A 370 -20.86 3.05 26.71
C ASP A 370 -20.56 2.19 27.94
N GLU A 371 -20.23 0.92 27.75
CA GLU A 371 -19.73 0.07 28.83
C GLU A 371 -18.43 0.60 29.44
N LEU A 372 -17.49 1.07 28.61
CA LEU A 372 -16.27 1.74 29.06
C LEU A 372 -16.58 3.01 29.86
N LYS A 373 -17.53 3.83 29.39
CA LYS A 373 -17.98 5.06 30.08
C LYS A 373 -18.61 4.77 31.44
N ARG A 374 -19.39 3.71 31.55
CA ARG A 374 -20.03 3.33 32.82
C ARG A 374 -18.97 3.00 33.88
N ARG A 375 -17.82 2.44 33.49
CA ARG A 375 -16.73 2.16 34.44
C ARG A 375 -15.99 3.42 34.87
N HIS A 376 -15.96 4.45 34.02
CA HIS A 376 -15.51 5.76 34.50
C HIS A 376 -16.41 6.27 35.63
N THR A 377 -17.73 6.25 35.45
CA THR A 377 -18.69 6.79 36.44
C THR A 377 -18.75 5.97 37.72
N ASP A 378 -18.65 4.64 37.64
CA ASP A 378 -18.65 3.74 38.81
C ASP A 378 -17.38 3.90 39.67
N GLY A 379 -16.31 4.49 39.14
CA GLY A 379 -15.09 4.78 39.91
C GLY A 379 -15.04 6.20 40.50
N THR A 380 -15.97 7.08 40.13
CA THR A 380 -16.02 8.47 40.63
C THR A 380 -16.99 8.68 41.80
N ASN A 381 -17.90 7.74 42.02
CA ASN A 381 -18.77 7.64 43.21
C ASN A 381 -18.11 6.76 44.27
#